data_AF-A0A7Y3ITY9-F1
#
_entry.id   AF-A0A7Y3ITY9-F1
#
_cell.length_a   1.000
_cell.length_b   1.000
_cell.length_c   1.000
_cell.angle_alpha   90.00
_cell.angle_beta   90.00
_cell.angle_gamma   90.00
#
_symmetry.space_group_name_H-M   'P 1'
#
loop_
_entity.id
_entity.type
_entity.pdbx_description
1 polymer ?
#
loop_
_entity_poly.entity_id
_entity_poly.type
_entity_poly.pdbx_seq_one_letter_code
_entity_poly.pdbx_strand_id
1 'polypeptide(L)'
;MKIQAVLQNKYAKGLLTVAILSSFFTGCASYKASSLSSLYHDEFQVPTDASNKVVAVSKAFSREDCERYLDRDVISEGYQPVQISILNNTDRKYYFSTGKISVPVAQPQEVAQTVHTSTVGRAVGYGVGALFIWPLLIPAIVDGIGSSEANTALDNDFALKAAKSQSIQPYGRLNTLLFIPVDDYQDSFSITLVDEKNNEPTTLVLSN
;
A
#
# COMPACT_ATOMS: atom_id res chain seq x y z
N MET A 1 22.56 -13.62 60.20
CA MET A 1 22.30 -12.32 59.54
C MET A 1 22.86 -12.20 58.10
N LYS A 2 23.90 -12.94 57.67
CA LYS A 2 24.45 -12.87 56.29
C LYS A 2 23.61 -13.50 55.17
N ILE A 3 22.64 -14.37 55.50
CA ILE A 3 21.88 -15.14 54.50
C ILE A 3 20.77 -14.30 53.82
N GLN A 4 20.19 -13.30 54.49
CA GLN A 4 19.17 -12.43 53.90
C GLN A 4 19.72 -11.50 52.81
N ALA A 5 20.98 -11.05 52.91
CA ALA A 5 21.59 -10.16 51.93
C ALA A 5 21.92 -10.85 50.59
N VAL A 6 22.20 -12.16 50.61
CA VAL A 6 22.52 -12.92 49.38
C VAL A 6 21.25 -13.24 48.57
N LEU A 7 20.12 -13.45 49.23
CA LEU A 7 18.83 -13.70 48.57
C LEU A 7 18.33 -12.45 47.84
N GLN A 8 18.39 -11.25 48.44
CA GLN A 8 17.89 -10.03 47.78
C GLN A 8 18.64 -9.67 46.49
N ASN A 9 19.94 -9.99 46.39
CA ASN A 9 20.74 -9.70 45.19
C ASN A 9 20.42 -10.64 44.00
N LYS A 10 19.97 -11.89 44.25
CA LYS A 10 19.56 -12.81 43.18
C LYS A 10 18.19 -12.47 42.60
N TYR A 11 17.22 -12.06 43.43
CA TYR A 11 15.90 -11.64 42.96
C TYR A 11 15.93 -10.33 42.17
N ALA A 12 16.78 -9.36 42.57
CA ALA A 12 16.91 -8.09 41.86
C ALA A 12 17.47 -8.26 40.43
N LYS A 13 18.41 -9.19 40.21
CA LYS A 13 18.95 -9.49 38.87
C LYS A 13 17.96 -10.23 37.98
N GLY A 14 17.16 -11.13 38.55
CA GLY A 14 16.07 -11.81 37.83
C GLY A 14 14.98 -10.86 37.36
N LEU A 15 14.57 -9.92 38.20
CA LEU A 15 13.53 -8.93 37.88
C LEU A 15 13.95 -7.96 36.75
N LEU A 16 15.23 -7.55 36.74
CA LEU A 16 15.77 -6.67 35.72
C LEU A 16 15.80 -7.33 34.32
N THR A 17 16.01 -8.65 34.26
CA THR A 17 16.11 -9.39 32.98
C THR A 17 14.74 -9.55 32.32
N VAL A 18 13.67 -9.70 33.10
CA VAL A 18 12.29 -9.79 32.60
C VAL A 18 11.77 -8.44 32.06
N ALA A 19 12.19 -7.32 32.64
CA ALA A 19 11.79 -5.99 32.20
C ALA A 19 12.44 -5.54 30.87
N ILE A 20 13.65 -6.02 30.56
CA ILE A 20 14.32 -5.70 29.30
C ILE A 20 13.69 -6.49 28.13
N LEU A 21 13.23 -7.73 28.36
CA LEU A 21 12.65 -8.56 27.31
C LEU A 21 11.25 -8.09 26.86
N SER A 22 10.49 -7.45 27.75
CA SER A 22 9.15 -6.93 27.42
C SER A 22 9.15 -5.66 26.56
N SER A 23 10.29 -4.98 26.43
CA SER A 23 10.42 -3.73 25.66
C SER A 23 10.54 -3.94 24.15
N PHE A 24 10.83 -5.18 23.71
CA PHE A 24 11.03 -5.49 22.29
C PHE A 24 9.75 -5.87 21.54
N PHE A 25 8.60 -5.97 22.23
CA PHE A 25 7.33 -6.39 21.62
C PHE A 25 6.30 -5.27 21.46
N THR A 26 6.65 -4.00 21.70
CA THR A 26 5.73 -2.86 21.57
C THR A 26 5.60 -2.32 20.14
N GLY A 27 5.86 -3.15 19.13
CA GLY A 27 5.51 -2.83 17.74
C GLY A 27 4.02 -3.06 17.52
N CYS A 28 3.17 -2.16 18.00
CA CYS A 28 1.76 -2.16 17.59
C CYS A 28 1.71 -2.08 16.07
N ALA A 29 1.08 -3.06 15.43
CA ALA A 29 0.84 -3.02 14.00
C ALA A 29 0.12 -1.70 13.67
N SER A 30 0.79 -0.86 12.90
CA SER A 30 0.27 0.44 12.50
C SER A 30 0.34 0.51 10.99
N TYR A 31 -0.64 1.19 10.40
CA TYR A 31 -0.66 1.49 8.98
C TYR A 31 -0.65 3.01 8.82
N LYS A 32 0.25 3.52 8.00
CA LYS A 32 0.37 4.97 7.72
C LYS A 32 -0.02 5.27 6.28
N ALA A 33 -1.27 5.67 6.08
CA ALA A 33 -1.74 6.16 4.79
C ALA A 33 -0.95 7.43 4.37
N SER A 34 -0.45 7.43 3.14
CA SER A 34 0.32 8.53 2.55
C SER A 34 -0.24 8.86 1.17
N SER A 35 -0.42 10.14 0.82
CA SER A 35 -0.95 10.50 -0.49
C SER A 35 0.07 10.28 -1.60
N LEU A 36 -0.38 9.86 -2.79
CA LEU A 36 0.46 9.79 -3.98
C LEU A 36 0.98 11.18 -4.36
N SER A 37 2.27 11.30 -4.68
CA SER A 37 2.80 12.53 -5.29
C SER A 37 2.24 12.69 -6.70
N SER A 38 2.23 13.92 -7.23
CA SER A 38 1.85 14.13 -8.63
C SER A 38 3.06 13.90 -9.53
N LEU A 39 2.92 13.05 -10.56
CA LEU A 39 4.01 12.81 -11.52
C LEU A 39 4.37 14.05 -12.36
N TYR A 40 3.47 15.04 -12.45
CA TYR A 40 3.66 16.25 -13.26
C TYR A 40 4.47 17.37 -12.56
N HIS A 41 4.88 17.21 -11.31
CA HIS A 41 5.63 18.26 -10.59
C HIS A 41 7.14 18.04 -10.56
N ASP A 42 7.61 16.80 -10.57
CA ASP A 42 9.02 16.53 -10.23
C ASP A 42 9.88 16.06 -11.42
N GLU A 43 9.29 15.38 -12.43
CA GLU A 43 10.09 14.76 -13.51
C GLU A 43 9.54 14.95 -14.93
N PHE A 44 8.22 15.09 -15.09
CA PHE A 44 7.60 15.11 -16.42
C PHE A 44 7.17 16.52 -16.83
N GLN A 45 7.96 17.15 -17.70
CA GLN A 45 7.50 18.35 -18.41
C GLN A 45 6.44 17.94 -19.43
N VAL A 46 5.21 18.45 -19.25
CA VAL A 46 4.18 18.34 -20.28
C VAL A 46 4.73 18.97 -21.56
N PRO A 47 4.79 18.24 -22.69
CA PRO A 47 5.31 18.80 -23.93
C PRO A 47 4.60 20.11 -24.25
N THR A 48 5.35 21.14 -24.64
CA THR A 48 4.77 22.47 -24.96
C THR A 48 3.73 22.39 -26.08
N ASP A 49 3.85 21.38 -26.96
CA ASP A 49 2.92 21.07 -28.06
C ASP A 49 1.74 20.15 -27.66
N ALA A 50 1.52 19.95 -26.35
CA ALA A 50 0.40 19.16 -25.82
C ALA A 50 -0.91 19.97 -25.67
N SER A 51 -0.95 21.21 -26.17
CA SER A 51 -2.19 21.98 -26.24
C SER A 51 -3.24 21.17 -27.01
N ASN A 52 -4.41 20.96 -26.38
CA ASN A 52 -5.51 20.18 -26.95
C ASN A 52 -5.21 18.69 -27.18
N LYS A 53 -4.43 18.06 -26.29
CA LYS A 53 -4.20 16.61 -26.29
C LYS A 53 -4.41 16.01 -24.91
N VAL A 54 -4.73 14.71 -24.87
CA VAL A 54 -4.64 13.94 -23.63
C VAL A 54 -3.21 13.42 -23.51
N VAL A 55 -2.60 13.64 -22.34
CA VAL A 55 -1.25 13.17 -22.02
C VAL A 55 -1.37 12.18 -20.87
N ALA A 56 -0.56 11.13 -20.89
CA ALA A 56 -0.43 10.24 -19.76
C ALA A 56 1.03 9.93 -19.50
N VAL A 57 1.36 9.78 -18.23
CA VAL A 57 2.67 9.37 -17.74
C VAL A 57 2.48 8.24 -16.74
N SER A 58 3.47 7.37 -16.63
CA SER A 58 3.50 6.28 -15.66
C SER A 58 4.83 6.26 -14.91
N LYS A 59 4.79 5.71 -13.69
CA LYS A 59 5.96 5.37 -12.91
C LYS A 59 5.73 4.03 -12.21
N ALA A 60 6.58 3.05 -12.48
CA ALA A 60 6.63 1.84 -11.68
C ALA A 60 7.24 2.15 -10.31
N PHE A 61 6.60 1.68 -9.25
CA PHE A 61 7.09 1.89 -7.90
C PHE A 61 8.30 1.00 -7.62
N SER A 62 9.33 1.60 -7.05
CA SER A 62 10.41 0.89 -6.36
C SER A 62 9.94 0.36 -5.00
N ARG A 63 10.74 -0.47 -4.33
CA ARG A 63 10.48 -0.88 -2.94
C ARG A 63 10.36 0.36 -2.03
N GLU A 64 11.22 1.35 -2.23
CA GLU A 64 11.22 2.59 -1.45
C GLU A 64 9.95 3.41 -1.69
N ASP A 65 9.43 3.45 -2.92
CA ASP A 65 8.14 4.06 -3.22
C ASP A 65 6.99 3.28 -2.55
N CYS A 66 7.02 1.95 -2.58
CA CYS A 66 6.05 1.10 -1.91
C CYS A 66 6.02 1.35 -0.38
N GLU A 67 7.18 1.38 0.28
CA GLU A 67 7.27 1.72 1.71
C GLU A 67 6.76 3.14 1.98
N ARG A 68 7.10 4.11 1.13
CA ARG A 68 6.71 5.52 1.33
C ARG A 68 5.21 5.77 1.14
N TYR A 69 4.61 5.18 0.11
CA TYR A 69 3.25 5.48 -0.30
C TYR A 69 2.23 4.43 0.14
N LEU A 70 2.66 3.19 0.32
CA LEU A 70 1.79 2.06 0.67
C LEU A 70 2.13 1.45 2.03
N ASP A 71 3.21 1.89 2.70
CA ASP A 71 3.67 1.37 3.99
C ASP A 71 3.91 -0.16 3.98
N ARG A 72 4.06 -0.76 2.80
CA ARG A 72 4.14 -2.22 2.57
C ARG A 72 5.02 -2.51 1.37
N ASP A 73 5.77 -3.62 1.41
CA ASP A 73 6.48 -4.16 0.24
C ASP A 73 5.51 -4.99 -0.60
N VAL A 74 4.71 -4.33 -1.44
CA VAL A 74 3.72 -5.00 -2.30
C VAL A 74 4.40 -5.85 -3.39
N ILE A 75 5.64 -5.51 -3.75
CA ILE A 75 6.42 -6.23 -4.77
C ILE A 75 6.82 -7.61 -4.26
N SER A 76 7.19 -7.74 -2.97
CA SER A 76 7.49 -9.05 -2.39
C SER A 76 6.30 -10.01 -2.38
N GLU A 77 5.07 -9.48 -2.41
CA GLU A 77 3.84 -10.27 -2.52
C GLU A 77 3.41 -10.55 -3.98
N GLY A 78 4.26 -10.23 -4.97
CA GLY A 78 4.05 -10.61 -6.37
C GLY A 78 3.25 -9.62 -7.20
N TYR A 79 3.07 -8.37 -6.73
CA TYR A 79 2.41 -7.32 -7.51
C TYR A 79 3.33 -6.11 -7.70
N GLN A 80 3.47 -5.63 -8.93
CA GLN A 80 4.15 -4.40 -9.30
C GLN A 80 3.15 -3.22 -9.29
N PRO A 81 3.26 -2.27 -8.34
CA PRO A 81 2.44 -1.06 -8.39
C PRO A 81 2.97 -0.13 -9.47
N VAL A 82 2.07 0.40 -10.30
CA VAL A 82 2.38 1.40 -11.33
C VAL A 82 1.45 2.58 -11.15
N GLN A 83 2.02 3.73 -10.80
CA GLN A 83 1.28 4.97 -10.73
C GLN A 83 1.08 5.51 -12.14
N ILE A 84 -0.15 5.87 -12.48
CA ILE A 84 -0.49 6.52 -13.74
C ILE A 84 -1.08 7.90 -13.44
N SER A 85 -0.69 8.88 -14.26
CA SER A 85 -1.24 10.23 -14.22
C SER A 85 -1.68 10.64 -15.62
N ILE A 86 -2.98 10.82 -15.82
CA ILE A 86 -3.58 11.24 -17.09
C ILE A 86 -4.05 12.68 -16.96
N LEU A 87 -3.58 13.55 -17.85
CA LEU A 87 -3.97 14.94 -17.97
C LEU A 87 -4.78 15.13 -19.26
N ASN A 88 -6.01 15.58 -19.12
CA ASN A 88 -6.89 15.87 -20.25
C ASN A 88 -6.83 17.37 -20.57
N ASN A 89 -5.97 17.81 -21.50
CA ASN A 89 -5.90 19.21 -21.92
C ASN A 89 -6.89 19.56 -23.05
N THR A 90 -7.96 18.79 -23.22
CA THR A 90 -8.99 19.03 -24.24
C THR A 90 -10.27 19.59 -23.61
N ASP A 91 -11.17 20.08 -24.44
CA ASP A 91 -12.54 20.45 -24.07
C ASP A 91 -13.50 19.25 -24.00
N ARG A 92 -12.99 18.04 -24.25
CA ARG A 92 -13.76 16.79 -24.30
C ARG A 92 -13.67 16.02 -23.00
N LYS A 93 -14.65 15.16 -22.75
CA LYS A 93 -14.72 14.29 -21.57
C LYS A 93 -14.35 12.87 -21.99
N TYR A 94 -13.44 12.25 -21.24
CA TYR A 94 -12.95 10.91 -21.55
C TYR A 94 -13.35 9.92 -20.45
N TYR A 95 -13.78 8.74 -20.83
CA TYR A 95 -14.01 7.63 -19.91
C TYR A 95 -12.77 6.75 -19.82
N PHE A 96 -12.23 6.62 -18.60
CA PHE A 96 -11.16 5.69 -18.27
C PHE A 96 -11.76 4.41 -17.68
N SER A 97 -11.23 3.24 -18.07
CA SER A 97 -11.62 1.95 -17.53
C SER A 97 -10.43 1.00 -17.45
N THR A 98 -10.32 0.26 -16.35
CA THR A 98 -9.26 -0.74 -16.14
C THR A 98 -9.34 -1.89 -17.13
N GLY A 99 -10.53 -2.24 -17.63
CA GLY A 99 -10.72 -3.26 -18.66
C GLY A 99 -10.22 -2.87 -20.06
N LYS A 100 -9.71 -1.64 -20.24
CA LYS A 100 -9.13 -1.13 -21.50
C LYS A 100 -7.63 -0.86 -21.39
N ILE A 101 -6.98 -1.52 -20.43
CA ILE A 101 -5.53 -1.52 -20.23
C ILE A 101 -5.00 -2.82 -20.83
N SER A 102 -3.88 -2.77 -21.55
CA SER A 102 -3.33 -3.95 -22.26
C SER A 102 -2.61 -4.96 -21.37
N VAL A 103 -2.54 -4.71 -20.06
CA VAL A 103 -1.96 -5.59 -19.05
C VAL A 103 -3.03 -5.92 -18.00
N PRO A 104 -2.98 -7.11 -17.39
CA PRO A 104 -3.92 -7.48 -16.34
C PRO A 104 -3.74 -6.58 -15.12
N VAL A 105 -4.86 -6.12 -14.55
CA VAL A 105 -4.87 -5.28 -13.35
C VAL A 105 -5.60 -6.05 -12.25
N ALA A 106 -4.89 -6.35 -11.17
CA ALA A 106 -5.42 -7.02 -10.00
C ALA A 106 -6.40 -6.11 -9.25
N GLN A 107 -7.36 -6.74 -8.54
CA GLN A 107 -8.29 -5.99 -7.71
C GLN A 107 -7.56 -5.49 -6.46
N PRO A 108 -7.75 -4.23 -6.04
CA PRO A 108 -7.01 -3.68 -4.92
C PRO A 108 -7.28 -4.40 -3.59
N GLN A 109 -8.46 -4.98 -3.41
CA GLN A 109 -8.80 -5.75 -2.21
C GLN A 109 -8.00 -7.06 -2.13
N GLU A 110 -7.77 -7.72 -3.26
CA GLU A 110 -6.96 -8.93 -3.34
C GLU A 110 -5.51 -8.61 -2.94
N VAL A 111 -4.95 -7.56 -3.54
CA VAL A 111 -3.59 -7.09 -3.24
C VAL A 111 -3.47 -6.67 -1.78
N ALA A 112 -4.41 -5.89 -1.27
CA ALA A 112 -4.42 -5.44 0.12
C ALA A 112 -4.40 -6.63 1.10
N GLN A 113 -5.20 -7.67 0.84
CA GLN A 113 -5.23 -8.89 1.67
C GLN A 113 -3.88 -9.62 1.71
N THR A 114 -3.12 -9.62 0.61
CA THR A 114 -1.78 -10.26 0.60
C THR A 114 -0.79 -9.57 1.54
N VAL A 115 -0.92 -8.25 1.72
CA VAL A 115 -0.05 -7.43 2.58
C VAL A 115 -0.64 -7.14 3.97
N HIS A 116 -1.71 -7.87 4.36
CA HIS A 116 -2.27 -7.75 5.71
C HIS A 116 -1.27 -8.16 6.77
N THR A 117 -1.35 -7.50 7.93
CA THR A 117 -0.51 -7.90 9.06
C THR A 117 -0.95 -9.27 9.55
N SER A 118 -0.08 -10.26 9.43
CA SER A 118 -0.36 -11.63 9.88
C SER A 118 -0.51 -11.71 11.40
N THR A 119 -1.75 -11.75 11.88
CA THR A 119 -2.06 -11.96 13.31
C THR A 119 -1.68 -13.36 13.78
N VAL A 120 -1.63 -14.34 12.87
CA VAL A 120 -1.40 -15.76 13.18
C VAL A 120 -0.01 -16.00 13.76
N GLY A 121 1.05 -15.44 13.17
CA GLY A 121 2.41 -15.60 13.70
C GLY A 121 2.56 -15.05 15.12
N ARG A 122 1.89 -13.93 15.41
CA ARG A 122 1.89 -13.32 16.74
C ARG A 122 1.06 -14.13 17.72
N ALA A 123 -0.12 -14.60 17.32
CA ALA A 123 -1.00 -15.43 18.12
C ALA A 123 -0.37 -16.78 18.51
N VAL A 124 0.38 -17.43 17.60
CA VAL A 124 1.13 -18.67 17.92
C VAL A 124 2.22 -18.39 18.96
N GLY A 125 2.96 -17.29 18.82
CA GLY A 125 3.97 -16.87 19.79
C GLY A 125 3.37 -16.63 21.18
N TYR A 126 2.24 -15.93 21.26
CA TYR A 126 1.53 -15.71 22.52
C TYR A 126 0.87 -16.98 23.04
N GLY A 127 0.32 -17.85 22.20
CA GLY A 127 -0.42 -19.05 22.61
C GLY A 127 0.45 -20.05 23.37
N VAL A 128 1.71 -20.24 22.94
CA VAL A 128 2.66 -21.10 23.66
C VAL A 128 3.08 -20.46 24.99
N GLY A 129 3.28 -19.14 25.03
CA GLY A 129 3.67 -18.43 26.27
C GLY A 129 2.52 -18.25 27.28
N ALA A 130 1.29 -18.05 26.80
CA ALA A 130 0.10 -17.79 27.61
C ALA A 130 -0.35 -19.02 28.40
N LEU A 131 -0.04 -20.24 27.92
CA LEU A 131 -0.26 -21.48 28.67
C LEU A 131 0.54 -21.52 29.99
N PHE A 132 1.61 -20.74 30.11
CA PHE A 132 2.49 -20.73 31.28
C PHE A 132 2.46 -19.41 32.07
N ILE A 133 1.88 -18.33 31.53
CA ILE A 133 1.90 -16.99 32.13
C ILE A 133 0.53 -16.31 31.95
N TRP A 134 -0.43 -16.63 32.83
CA TRP A 134 -1.80 -16.10 32.82
C TRP A 134 -1.95 -14.57 32.68
N PRO A 135 -1.11 -13.70 33.28
CA PRO A 135 -1.26 -12.25 33.10
C PRO A 135 -0.90 -11.71 31.71
N LEU A 136 -0.32 -12.52 30.81
CA LEU A 136 0.02 -12.09 29.43
C LEU A 136 -1.15 -12.19 28.43
N LEU A 137 -2.33 -12.65 28.86
CA LEU A 137 -3.49 -12.80 27.99
C LEU A 137 -4.13 -11.45 27.59
N ILE A 138 -4.02 -10.43 28.45
CA ILE A 138 -4.62 -9.09 28.22
C ILE A 138 -3.90 -8.34 27.08
N PRO A 139 -2.55 -8.26 27.03
CA PRO A 139 -1.84 -7.62 25.91
C PRO A 139 -2.17 -8.22 24.53
N ALA A 140 -2.37 -9.54 24.44
CA ALA A 140 -2.65 -10.21 23.17
C ALA A 140 -3.99 -9.77 22.54
N ILE A 141 -5.00 -9.46 23.36
CA ILE A 141 -6.31 -9.01 22.87
C ILE A 141 -6.22 -7.60 22.29
N VAL A 142 -5.55 -6.68 22.99
CA VAL A 142 -5.37 -5.28 22.56
C VAL A 142 -4.62 -5.23 21.22
N ASP A 143 -3.63 -6.09 21.07
CA ASP A 143 -2.80 -6.22 19.87
C ASP A 143 -3.59 -6.75 18.64
N GLY A 144 -4.56 -7.62 18.88
CA GLY A 144 -5.48 -8.11 17.84
C GLY A 144 -6.37 -7.01 17.27
N ILE A 145 -6.91 -6.13 18.13
CA ILE A 145 -7.77 -5.01 17.71
C ILE A 145 -6.98 -4.03 16.83
N GLY A 146 -5.76 -3.65 17.24
CA GLY A 146 -4.92 -2.73 16.46
C GLY A 146 -4.56 -3.27 15.08
N SER A 147 -4.30 -4.58 14.96
CA SER A 147 -4.00 -5.21 13.68
C SER A 147 -5.21 -5.19 12.72
N SER A 148 -6.42 -5.40 13.26
CA SER A 148 -7.66 -5.33 12.48
C SER A 148 -7.95 -3.91 11.97
N GLU A 149 -7.73 -2.90 12.81
CA GLU A 149 -7.89 -1.49 12.43
C GLU A 149 -6.85 -1.09 11.36
N ALA A 150 -5.59 -1.51 11.53
CA ALA A 150 -4.53 -1.26 10.55
C ALA A 150 -4.84 -1.91 9.19
N ASN A 151 -5.33 -3.16 9.16
CA ASN A 151 -5.72 -3.81 7.91
C ASN A 151 -6.94 -3.12 7.26
N THR A 152 -7.92 -2.67 8.05
CA THR A 152 -9.07 -1.90 7.52
C THR A 152 -8.62 -0.57 6.92
N ALA A 153 -7.69 0.12 7.57
CA ALA A 153 -7.12 1.37 7.05
C ALA A 153 -6.35 1.14 5.74
N LEU A 154 -5.59 0.03 5.66
CA LEU A 154 -4.88 -0.41 4.46
C LEU A 154 -5.86 -0.70 3.31
N ASP A 155 -6.91 -1.47 3.54
CA ASP A 155 -7.92 -1.81 2.53
C ASP A 155 -8.55 -0.56 1.93
N ASN A 156 -8.91 0.39 2.78
CA ASN A 156 -9.51 1.66 2.35
C ASN A 156 -8.53 2.50 1.53
N ASP A 157 -7.28 2.61 1.97
CA ASP A 157 -6.27 3.40 1.26
C ASP A 157 -5.91 2.80 -0.11
N PHE A 158 -5.74 1.47 -0.19
CA PHE A 158 -5.52 0.76 -1.45
C PHE A 158 -6.70 0.97 -2.40
N ALA A 159 -7.94 0.83 -1.93
CA ALA A 159 -9.14 1.06 -2.72
C ALA A 159 -9.29 2.51 -3.21
N LEU A 160 -8.87 3.50 -2.40
CA LEU A 160 -8.91 4.91 -2.77
C LEU A 160 -7.87 5.28 -3.83
N LYS A 161 -6.67 4.71 -3.75
CA LYS A 161 -5.58 4.97 -4.70
C LYS A 161 -5.72 4.20 -6.00
N ALA A 162 -6.30 3.00 -5.95
CA ALA A 162 -6.39 2.12 -7.09
C ALA A 162 -7.27 2.68 -8.21
N ALA A 163 -6.92 2.27 -9.43
CA ALA A 163 -7.63 2.65 -10.63
C ALA A 163 -9.06 2.10 -10.61
N LYS A 164 -10.01 3.01 -10.77
CA LYS A 164 -11.43 2.70 -10.96
C LYS A 164 -11.91 3.29 -12.27
N SER A 165 -12.89 2.65 -12.87
CA SER A 165 -13.54 3.20 -14.06
C SER A 165 -14.23 4.52 -13.70
N GLN A 166 -13.87 5.60 -14.38
CA GLN A 166 -14.36 6.94 -14.08
C GLN A 166 -14.15 7.88 -15.27
N SER A 167 -14.93 8.95 -15.29
CA SER A 167 -14.77 10.00 -16.29
C SER A 167 -13.72 11.03 -15.89
N ILE A 168 -12.85 11.39 -16.83
CA ILE A 168 -11.91 12.49 -16.77
C ILE A 168 -12.56 13.71 -17.40
N GLN A 169 -12.83 14.73 -16.59
CA GLN A 169 -13.45 15.97 -17.04
C GLN A 169 -12.54 16.74 -18.02
N PRO A 170 -13.10 17.63 -18.86
CA PRO A 170 -12.31 18.60 -19.63
C PRO A 170 -11.34 19.36 -18.72
N TYR A 171 -10.09 19.53 -19.15
CA TYR A 171 -9.03 20.15 -18.35
C TYR A 171 -8.78 19.48 -16.99
N GLY A 172 -9.27 18.25 -16.83
CA GLY A 172 -9.19 17.46 -15.62
C GLY A 172 -7.94 16.59 -15.59
N ARG A 173 -7.70 16.00 -14.41
CA ARG A 173 -6.60 15.07 -14.17
C ARG A 173 -7.09 13.82 -13.45
N LEU A 174 -6.46 12.70 -13.75
CA LEU A 174 -6.61 11.44 -13.04
C LEU A 174 -5.23 11.02 -12.55
N ASN A 175 -5.08 10.75 -11.25
CA ASN A 175 -3.86 10.20 -10.65
C ASN A 175 -4.24 8.97 -9.83
N THR A 176 -3.70 7.80 -10.16
CA THR A 176 -4.15 6.54 -9.59
C THR A 176 -3.09 5.44 -9.71
N LEU A 177 -3.26 4.33 -8.99
CA LEU A 177 -2.38 3.16 -9.02
C LEU A 177 -3.02 2.00 -9.77
N LEU A 178 -2.20 1.31 -10.56
CA LEU A 178 -2.47 -0.02 -11.08
C LEU A 178 -1.65 -1.01 -10.25
N PHE A 179 -2.24 -2.15 -9.93
CA PHE A 179 -1.50 -3.30 -9.37
C PHE A 179 -1.45 -4.38 -10.44
N ILE A 180 -0.27 -4.61 -11.00
CA ILE A 180 -0.06 -5.58 -12.08
C ILE A 180 0.68 -6.78 -11.49
N PRO A 181 0.24 -8.04 -11.69
CA PRO A 181 1.04 -9.20 -11.29
C PRO A 181 2.47 -9.09 -11.85
N VAL A 182 3.49 -9.37 -11.05
CA VAL A 182 4.90 -9.20 -11.45
C VAL A 182 5.23 -10.00 -12.71
N ASP A 183 4.66 -11.19 -12.85
CA ASP A 183 4.85 -12.07 -14.03
C ASP A 183 4.26 -11.50 -15.33
N ASP A 184 3.26 -10.60 -15.22
CA ASP A 184 2.58 -9.96 -16.34
C ASP A 184 3.04 -8.52 -16.57
N TYR A 185 3.93 -8.00 -15.71
CA TYR A 185 4.42 -6.63 -15.81
C TYR A 185 5.29 -6.44 -17.05
N GLN A 186 5.05 -5.33 -17.75
CA GLN A 186 5.79 -4.91 -18.93
C GLN A 186 6.18 -3.45 -18.76
N ASP A 187 7.42 -3.10 -19.12
CA ASP A 187 7.92 -1.72 -19.05
C ASP A 187 7.07 -0.76 -19.90
N SER A 188 6.45 -1.27 -20.96
CA SER A 188 5.50 -0.53 -21.80
C SER A 188 4.17 -1.24 -21.91
N PHE A 189 3.08 -0.47 -21.81
CA PHE A 189 1.72 -0.94 -21.98
C PHE A 189 0.84 0.19 -22.51
N SER A 190 -0.38 -0.11 -22.93
CA SER A 190 -1.31 0.88 -23.48
C SER A 190 -2.58 0.99 -22.65
N ILE A 191 -3.12 2.21 -22.61
CA ILE A 191 -4.41 2.54 -22.01
C ILE A 191 -5.28 3.14 -23.10
N THR A 192 -6.49 2.60 -23.28
CA THR A 192 -7.47 3.18 -24.22
C THR A 192 -8.55 3.95 -23.46
N LEU A 193 -8.58 5.25 -23.69
CA LEU A 193 -9.65 6.15 -23.24
C LEU A 193 -10.75 6.19 -24.30
N VAL A 194 -11.98 6.49 -23.89
CA VAL A 194 -13.11 6.70 -24.82
C VAL A 194 -13.66 8.09 -24.67
N ASP A 195 -13.75 8.84 -25.76
CA ASP A 195 -14.47 10.11 -25.78
C ASP A 195 -15.97 9.85 -25.55
N GLU A 196 -16.54 10.40 -24.48
CA GLU A 196 -17.93 10.14 -24.10
C GLU A 196 -18.95 10.73 -25.10
N LYS A 197 -18.55 11.69 -25.95
CA LYS A 197 -19.46 12.36 -26.88
C LYS A 197 -19.69 11.52 -28.15
N ASN A 198 -18.62 10.98 -28.73
CA ASN A 198 -18.65 10.31 -30.03
C ASN A 198 -18.20 8.83 -29.96
N ASN A 199 -17.83 8.33 -28.79
CA ASN A 199 -17.30 6.98 -28.55
C ASN A 199 -15.99 6.67 -29.30
N GLU A 200 -15.24 7.68 -29.75
CA GLU A 200 -13.95 7.46 -30.39
C GLU A 200 -12.89 7.03 -29.36
N PRO A 201 -12.15 5.93 -29.61
CA PRO A 201 -11.07 5.51 -28.72
C PRO A 201 -9.82 6.38 -28.93
N THR A 202 -9.15 6.70 -27.84
CA THR A 202 -7.82 7.32 -27.83
C THR A 202 -6.87 6.43 -27.04
N THR A 203 -5.92 5.79 -27.74
CA THR A 203 -4.94 4.90 -27.13
C THR A 203 -3.67 5.67 -26.78
N LEU A 204 -3.25 5.58 -25.52
CA LEU A 204 -2.04 6.16 -24.98
C LEU A 204 -1.06 5.02 -24.67
N VAL A 205 0.15 5.09 -25.20
CA VAL A 205 1.23 4.16 -24.89
C VAL A 205 2.05 4.75 -23.75
N LEU A 206 2.17 3.99 -22.68
CA LEU A 206 2.94 4.33 -21.50
C LEU A 206 4.23 3.52 -21.50
N SER A 207 5.30 4.15 -21.01
CA SER A 207 6.61 3.53 -20.78
C SER A 207 7.09 4.02 -19.42
N ASN A 208 7.56 3.10 -18.59
CA ASN A 208 8.18 3.42 -17.30
C ASN A 208 9.68 3.73 -17.45
#